data_AF-A0A4Y2QKA2-F1
#
_entry.id   AF-A0A4Y2QKA2-F1
#
_cell.length_a   1.000
_cell.length_b   1.000
_cell.length_c   1.000
_cell.angle_alpha   90.00
_cell.angle_beta   90.00
_cell.angle_gamma   90.00
#
_symmetry.space_group_name_H-M   'P 1'
#
loop_
_entity.id
_entity.type
_entity.pdbx_description
1 polymer ?
#
loop_
_entity_poly.entity_id
_entity_poly.type
_entity_poly.pdbx_seq_one_letter_code
_entity_poly.pdbx_strand_id
1 'polypeptide(L)'
;MPLADIRAETVAQALYSGWVSRFGVPQRISTDRGAQFTSDVFHSLAKTFGIRLSHTVAYHPQANGAIERWHRTLKAAIMCHTSVHWV
;
A
#
# COMPACT_ATOMS: atom_id res chain seq x y z
N MET A 1 -9.24 -0.98 -0.94
CA MET A 1 -9.63 -2.09 -1.84
C MET A 1 -8.87 -3.33 -1.37
N PRO A 2 -9.56 -4.39 -0.93
CA PRO A 2 -8.89 -5.66 -0.68
C PRO A 2 -8.31 -6.21 -1.99
N LEU A 3 -7.07 -6.70 -1.95
CA LEU A 3 -6.40 -7.32 -3.10
C LEU A 3 -6.47 -8.84 -2.96
N ALA A 4 -6.61 -9.53 -4.09
CA ALA A 4 -6.66 -11.00 -4.12
C ALA A 4 -5.30 -11.63 -3.79
N ASP A 5 -4.21 -10.97 -4.19
CA ASP A 5 -2.84 -11.37 -3.87
C ASP A 5 -1.92 -10.13 -3.73
N ILE A 6 -0.69 -10.38 -3.29
CA ILE A 6 0.35 -9.35 -3.11
C ILE A 6 1.34 -9.30 -4.28
N ARG A 7 1.01 -9.86 -5.45
CA ARG A 7 1.92 -9.85 -6.60
C ARG A 7 2.12 -8.43 -7.12
N ALA A 8 3.28 -8.19 -7.72
CA ALA A 8 3.67 -6.91 -8.27
C ALA A 8 2.64 -6.34 -9.25
N GLU A 9 2.13 -7.19 -10.15
CA GLU A 9 1.15 -6.84 -11.18
C GLU A 9 -0.18 -6.42 -10.56
N THR A 10 -0.65 -7.19 -9.58
CA THR A 10 -1.89 -6.90 -8.85
C THR A 10 -1.80 -5.57 -8.11
N VAL A 11 -0.67 -5.33 -7.45
CA VAL A 11 -0.41 -4.09 -6.71
C VAL A 11 -0.27 -2.88 -7.65
N ALA A 12 0.43 -3.04 -8.77
CA ALA A 12 0.54 -2.02 -9.82
C ALA A 12 -0.82 -1.66 -10.42
N GLN A 13 -1.63 -2.68 -10.74
CA GLN A 13 -2.98 -2.48 -11.27
C GLN A 13 -3.89 -1.79 -10.24
N ALA A 14 -3.78 -2.15 -8.96
CA ALA A 14 -4.54 -1.50 -7.89
C ALA A 14 -4.12 -0.04 -7.68
N LEU A 15 -2.82 0.27 -7.77
CA LEU A 15 -2.33 1.64 -7.71
C LEU A 15 -2.92 2.47 -8.86
N TYR A 16 -2.87 1.96 -10.08
CA TYR A 16 -3.40 2.64 -11.25
C TYR A 16 -4.93 2.82 -11.20
N SER A 17 -5.66 1.70 -11.15
CA SER A 17 -7.12 1.69 -11.24
C SER A 17 -7.82 2.20 -9.97
N GLY A 18 -7.16 2.10 -8.82
CA GLY A 18 -7.73 2.49 -7.53
C GLY A 18 -7.31 3.89 -7.09
N TRP A 19 -6.02 4.25 -7.21
CA TRP A 19 -5.53 5.54 -6.72
C TRP A 19 -5.44 6.58 -7.84
N VAL A 20 -4.67 6.28 -8.88
CA VAL A 20 -4.37 7.26 -9.94
C VAL A 20 -5.63 7.72 -10.66
N SER A 21 -6.55 6.79 -10.95
CA SER A 21 -7.84 7.11 -11.57
C SER A 21 -8.73 8.03 -10.72
N ARG A 22 -8.62 7.99 -9.39
CA ARG A 22 -9.52 8.68 -8.45
C ARG A 22 -8.93 9.97 -7.91
N PHE A 23 -7.64 10.00 -7.64
CA PHE A 23 -6.96 11.10 -6.95
C PHE A 23 -5.85 11.73 -7.80
N GLY A 24 -5.57 11.18 -8.99
CA GLY A 24 -4.46 11.59 -9.83
C GLY A 24 -3.13 10.96 -9.43
N VAL A 25 -2.08 11.34 -10.16
CA VAL A 25 -0.74 10.78 -10.00
C VAL A 25 -0.05 11.40 -8.77
N PRO A 26 0.38 10.59 -7.78
CA PRO A 26 1.14 11.10 -6.65
C PRO A 26 2.56 11.51 -7.05
N GLN A 27 3.09 12.59 -6.48
CA GLN A 27 4.46 13.01 -6.75
C GLN A 27 5.52 12.06 -6.15
N ARG A 28 5.21 11.45 -5.00
CA ARG A 28 6.10 10.53 -4.29
C ARG A 28 5.30 9.42 -3.63
N ILE A 29 5.81 8.21 -3.70
CA ILE A 29 5.30 7.07 -2.92
C ILE A 29 6.44 6.54 -2.06
N SER A 30 6.18 6.43 -0.76
CA SER A 30 7.10 5.78 0.18
C SER A 30 6.61 4.36 0.47
N THR A 31 7.43 3.36 0.16
CA THR A 31 7.11 1.94 0.40
C THR A 31 8.18 1.29 1.26
N ASP A 32 7.88 0.13 1.84
CA ASP A 32 8.91 -0.74 2.36
C ASP A 32 9.68 -1.44 1.21
N ARG A 33 10.57 -2.37 1.58
CA ARG A 33 11.35 -3.18 0.64
C ARG A 33 10.64 -4.49 0.26
N GLY A 34 9.31 -4.54 0.34
CA GLY A 34 8.53 -5.70 -0.09
C GLY A 34 8.74 -6.00 -1.57
N ALA A 35 8.78 -7.29 -1.93
CA ALA A 35 9.09 -7.76 -3.29
C ALA A 35 8.19 -7.14 -4.37
N GLN A 36 6.91 -6.91 -4.04
CA GLN A 36 5.94 -6.27 -4.91
C GLN A 36 6.31 -4.84 -5.29
N PHE A 37 6.91 -4.09 -4.37
CA PHE A 37 7.31 -2.70 -4.55
C PHE A 37 8.74 -2.57 -5.12
N THR A 38 9.54 -3.64 -5.01
CA THR A 38 10.87 -3.70 -5.62
C THR A 38 10.89 -4.28 -7.03
N SER A 39 9.75 -4.81 -7.50
CA SER A 39 9.63 -5.41 -8.83
C SER A 39 9.85 -4.43 -9.97
N ASP A 40 10.31 -4.95 -11.13
CA ASP A 40 10.50 -4.15 -12.34
C ASP A 40 9.18 -3.59 -12.88
N VAL A 41 8.08 -4.34 -12.71
CA VAL A 41 6.73 -3.91 -13.10
C VAL A 41 6.33 -2.64 -12.35
N PHE A 42 6.50 -2.65 -11.02
CA PHE A 42 6.15 -1.51 -10.19
C PHE A 42 7.05 -0.29 -10.44
N HIS A 43 8.36 -0.52 -10.63
CA HIS A 43 9.31 0.53 -11.00
C HIS A 43 9.00 1.14 -12.36
N SER A 44 8.67 0.31 -13.35
CA SER A 44 8.33 0.77 -14.70
C SER A 44 7.06 1.62 -14.67
N LEU A 45 6.04 1.18 -13.94
CA LEU A 45 4.81 1.95 -13.73
C LEU A 45 5.11 3.31 -13.09
N ALA A 46 5.87 3.32 -11.99
CA ALA A 46 6.22 4.56 -11.29
C ALA A 46 7.00 5.52 -12.20
N LYS A 47 7.95 5.00 -13.00
CA LYS A 47 8.71 5.78 -13.97
C LYS A 47 7.82 6.38 -15.06
N THR A 48 6.90 5.60 -15.61
CA THR A 48 5.94 6.06 -16.64
C THR A 48 5.07 7.21 -16.14
N PHE A 49 4.65 7.16 -14.87
CA PHE A 49 3.87 8.24 -14.27
C PHE A 49 4.73 9.36 -13.65
N GLY A 50 6.06 9.27 -13.69
CA GLY A 50 6.95 10.26 -13.07
C GLY A 50 6.89 10.26 -11.54
N ILE A 51 6.45 9.17 -10.92
CA ILE A 51 6.34 9.00 -9.47
C ILE A 51 7.73 8.74 -8.89
N ARG A 52 8.10 9.52 -7.86
CA ARG A 52 9.33 9.25 -7.10
C ARG A 52 9.09 8.15 -6.07
N LEU A 53 9.69 6.98 -6.27
CA LEU A 53 9.68 5.93 -5.26
C LEU A 53 10.74 6.21 -4.19
N SER A 54 10.38 6.07 -2.93
CA SER A 54 11.29 6.15 -1.78
C SER A 54 11.12 4.89 -0.96
N HIS A 55 12.13 4.04 -0.93
CA HIS A 55 12.11 2.87 -0.06
C HIS A 55 12.51 3.28 1.35
N THR A 56 11.72 2.89 2.35
CA THR A 56 12.17 3.03 3.74
C THR A 56 13.45 2.23 3.93
N VAL A 57 14.43 2.85 4.58
CA VAL A 57 15.67 2.18 4.98
C VAL A 57 15.29 1.05 5.95
N ALA A 58 15.97 -0.09 5.85
CA ALA A 58 15.85 -1.12 6.88
C ALA A 58 16.14 -0.46 8.24
N TYR A 59 15.28 -0.68 9.24
CA TYR A 59 15.30 0.04 10.53
C TYR A 59 14.85 1.52 10.50
N HIS A 60 13.80 1.89 9.74
CA HIS A 60 13.03 3.12 9.97
C HIS A 60 11.68 2.86 10.68
N PRO A 61 11.69 2.43 11.97
CA PRO A 61 10.47 2.09 12.70
C PRO A 61 9.54 3.29 12.90
N GLN A 62 10.02 4.53 12.76
CA GLN A 62 9.14 5.71 12.84
C GLN A 62 8.29 5.90 11.58
N ALA A 63 8.86 5.69 10.40
CA ALA A 63 8.15 5.83 9.12
C ALA A 63 7.14 4.68 8.93
N ASN A 64 7.57 3.44 9.17
CA ASN A 64 6.67 2.29 9.16
C ASN A 64 5.70 2.31 10.35
N GLY A 65 6.12 2.83 11.50
CA GLY A 65 5.31 2.84 12.71
C GLY A 65 4.04 3.67 12.62
N ALA A 66 3.99 4.68 11.75
CA ALA A 66 2.74 5.41 11.47
C ALA A 66 1.73 4.52 10.72
N ILE A 67 2.19 3.83 9.67
CA ILE A 67 1.39 2.89 8.88
C ILE A 67 0.98 1.69 9.74
N GLU A 68 1.88 1.14 10.55
CA GLU A 68 1.59 0.02 11.46
C GLU A 68 0.56 0.39 12.53
N ARG A 69 0.64 1.60 13.11
CA ARG A 69 -0.38 2.11 14.04
C ARG A 69 -1.72 2.23 13.34
N TRP A 70 -1.75 2.79 12.14
CA TRP A 70 -2.99 2.89 11.36
C TRP A 70 -3.59 1.51 11.03
N HIS A 71 -2.76 0.54 10.61
CA HIS A 71 -3.19 -0.84 10.39
C HIS A 71 -3.79 -1.48 11.66
N ARG A 72 -3.22 -1.20 12.84
CA ARG A 72 -3.75 -1.69 14.11
C ARG A 72 -5.14 -1.11 14.40
N THR A 73 -5.31 0.19 14.23
CA THR A 73 -6.61 0.86 14.40
C THR A 73 -7.64 0.33 13.41
N LEU A 74 -7.26 0.16 12.14
CA LEU A 74 -8.15 -0.40 11.11
C LEU A 74 -8.60 -1.82 11.47
N LYS A 75 -7.68 -2.70 11.88
CA LYS A 75 -8.02 -4.05 12.33
C LYS A 75 -8.99 -4.04 13.51
N ALA A 76 -8.75 -3.18 14.51
CA ALA A 76 -9.64 -3.04 15.67
C ALA A 76 -11.05 -2.58 15.26
N ALA A 77 -11.15 -1.61 14.35
CA ALA A 77 -12.43 -1.13 13.84
C ALA A 77 -13.21 -2.23 13.08
N ILE A 78 -12.52 -3.00 12.23
CA ILE A 78 -13.12 -4.13 11.51
C ILE A 78 -13.60 -5.19 12.49
N MET A 79 -12.77 -5.61 13.46
CA MET A 79 -13.13 -6.63 14.45
C MET A 79 -14.32 -6.22 15.33
N CYS A 80 -14.44 -4.94 15.67
CA CYS A 80 -15.59 -4.43 16.42
C CYS A 80 -16.90 -4.59 15.63
N HIS A 81 -16.86 -4.35 14.32
CA HIS A 81 -18.01 -4.49 13.44
C HIS A 81 -18.37 -5.95 13.12
N THR A 82 -17.40 -6.86 13.09
CA THR A 82 -17.63 -8.30 12.87
C THR A 82 -17.99 -9.06 14.16
N SER A 83 -18.26 -8.36 15.27
CA SER A 83 -18.77 -9.01 16.47
C SER A 83 -20.10 -9.68 16.16
N VAL A 84 -20.00 -11.01 16.02
CA VAL A 84 -21.07 -11.97 15.86
C VAL A 84 -22.20 -11.61 16.83
N HIS A 85 -23.42 -11.55 16.30
CA HIS A 85 -24.66 -11.56 17.07
C HIS A 85 -24.58 -12.64 18.15
N TRP A 86 -24.33 -12.25 19.40
CA TRP A 86 -24.62 -13.09 20.56
C TRP A 86 -26.13 -13.04 20.78
N VAL A 87 -26.85 -13.90 20.06
CA VAL A 87 -28.19 -14.36 20.45
C VAL A 87 -28.02 -15.67 21.19
#